data_AF-A0A382X9K6-F1
#
_entry.id   AF-A0A382X9K6-F1
#
_cell.length_a   1.000
_cell.length_b   1.000
_cell.length_c   1.000
_cell.angle_alpha   90.00
_cell.angle_beta   90.00
_cell.angle_gamma   90.00
#
_symmetry.space_group_name_H-M   'P 1'
#
loop_
_entity.id
_entity.type
_entity.pdbx_description
1 polymer ?
#
loop_
_entity_poly.entity_id
_entity_poly.type
_entity_poly.pdbx_seq_one_letter_code
_entity_poly.pdbx_strand_id
1 'polypeptide(L)'
;MAENTENIEMAEAYEQAGADMFDAPTPGSSLTSDPQNPRAWETPPEFNTEEEALKNIFMNLTDEDNHEQLLNSLRDGNPIEMIVQVILFKGFQEGNWSPDLMLLLVE
;
A
#
# COMPACT_ATOMS: atom_id res chain seq x y z
N MET A 1 33.53 -30.99 9.55
CA MET A 1 34.81 -30.34 9.17
C MET A 1 34.79 -29.76 7.77
N ALA A 2 34.01 -30.28 6.82
CA ALA A 2 33.94 -29.74 5.46
C ALA A 2 33.26 -28.35 5.35
N GLU A 3 32.18 -28.09 6.11
CA GLU A 3 31.44 -26.81 6.05
C GLU A 3 32.25 -25.59 6.50
N ASN A 4 33.24 -25.78 7.38
CA ASN A 4 34.08 -24.68 7.86
C ASN A 4 35.13 -24.26 6.82
N THR A 5 35.47 -25.14 5.88
CA THR A 5 36.49 -24.86 4.86
C THR A 5 35.87 -24.10 3.68
N GLU A 6 34.65 -24.46 3.27
CA GLU A 6 33.92 -23.72 2.22
C GLU A 6 33.62 -22.26 2.60
N ASN A 7 33.26 -22.00 3.87
CA ASN A 7 32.99 -20.63 4.33
C ASN A 7 34.25 -19.73 4.32
N ILE A 8 35.44 -20.32 4.47
CA ILE A 8 36.72 -19.61 4.44
C ILE A 8 37.09 -19.27 2.99
N GLU A 9 36.95 -20.23 2.07
CA GLU A 9 37.23 -20.01 0.64
C GLU A 9 36.29 -18.96 0.02
N MET A 10 35.03 -18.94 0.43
CA MET A 10 34.07 -17.92 -0.02
C MET A 10 34.44 -16.52 0.49
N ALA A 11 34.85 -16.37 1.75
CA ALA A 11 35.25 -15.08 2.32
C ALA A 11 36.48 -14.49 1.61
N GLU A 12 37.49 -15.33 1.30
CA GLU A 12 38.68 -14.91 0.56
C GLU A 12 38.35 -14.45 -0.88
N ALA A 13 37.37 -15.08 -1.53
CA ALA A 13 36.90 -14.70 -2.87
C ALA A 13 36.20 -13.32 -2.88
N TYR A 14 35.44 -12.98 -1.83
CA TYR A 14 34.78 -11.66 -1.70
C TYR A 14 35.78 -10.53 -1.41
N GLU A 15 36.79 -10.80 -0.58
CA GLU A 15 37.86 -9.84 -0.28
C GLU A 15 38.69 -9.51 -1.53
N GLN A 16 38.95 -10.50 -2.38
CA GLN A 16 39.64 -10.31 -3.66
C GLN A 16 38.82 -9.53 -4.70
N ALA A 17 37.49 -9.59 -4.61
CA ALA A 17 36.56 -8.85 -5.46
C ALA A 17 36.25 -7.43 -4.93
N GLY A 18 36.70 -7.07 -3.72
CA GLY A 18 36.42 -5.78 -3.08
C GLY A 18 34.94 -5.56 -2.73
N ALA A 19 34.16 -6.64 -2.66
CA ALA A 19 32.73 -6.60 -2.31
C ALA A 19 32.55 -7.06 -0.87
N ASP A 20 31.91 -6.25 -0.04
CA ASP A 20 31.58 -6.61 1.34
C ASP A 20 30.47 -7.67 1.33
N MET A 21 30.77 -8.84 1.88
CA MET A 21 29.85 -9.98 1.99
C MET A 21 28.63 -9.69 2.88
N PHE A 22 28.66 -8.60 3.64
CA PHE A 22 27.55 -8.11 4.47
C PHE A 22 26.89 -6.83 3.94
N ASP A 23 27.24 -6.37 2.73
CA ASP A 23 26.56 -5.25 2.05
C ASP A 23 25.21 -5.70 1.44
N ALA A 24 24.34 -6.20 2.32
CA ALA A 24 22.95 -6.49 2.03
C ALA A 24 22.06 -5.43 2.68
N PRO A 25 20.93 -5.06 2.07
CA PRO A 25 19.95 -4.18 2.72
C PRO A 25 19.57 -4.76 4.09
N THR A 26 19.49 -3.90 5.12
CA THR A 26 19.09 -4.33 6.47
C THR A 26 17.80 -5.15 6.38
N PRO A 27 17.74 -6.35 6.97
CA PRO A 27 16.52 -7.17 6.95
C PRO A 27 15.32 -6.35 7.44
N GLY A 28 14.23 -6.36 6.66
CA GLY A 28 13.02 -5.58 6.97
C GLY A 28 13.01 -4.16 6.41
N SER A 29 14.10 -3.65 5.84
CA SER A 29 14.14 -2.32 5.21
C SER A 29 13.12 -2.15 4.07
N SER A 30 12.73 -3.23 3.38
CA SER A 30 11.66 -3.20 2.37
C SER A 30 10.25 -3.00 2.96
N LEU A 31 10.07 -3.22 4.27
CA LEU A 31 8.80 -3.11 4.97
C LEU A 31 8.67 -1.79 5.73
N THR A 32 9.72 -0.98 5.76
CA THR A 32 9.76 0.31 6.48
C THR A 32 10.06 1.45 5.52
N SER A 33 9.24 2.49 5.58
CA SER A 33 9.40 3.71 4.78
C SER A 33 10.36 4.69 5.45
N ASP A 34 10.85 5.68 4.71
CA ASP A 34 11.62 6.80 5.28
C ASP A 34 10.74 7.52 6.32
N PRO A 35 11.16 7.61 7.61
CA PRO A 35 10.40 8.30 8.64
C PRO A 35 10.10 9.78 8.34
N GLN A 36 10.91 10.42 7.48
CA GLN A 36 10.70 11.81 7.07
C GLN A 36 9.67 11.95 5.94
N ASN A 37 9.32 10.85 5.27
CA ASN A 37 8.35 10.82 4.19
C ASN A 37 7.42 9.60 4.34
N PRO A 38 6.55 9.60 5.36
CA PRO A 38 5.62 8.51 5.59
C PRO A 38 4.62 8.43 4.43
N ARG A 39 4.17 7.21 4.12
CA ARG A 39 3.03 7.02 3.21
C ARG A 39 1.77 7.56 3.87
N ALA A 40 0.77 7.95 3.08
CA ALA A 40 -0.44 8.55 3.62
C ALA A 40 -1.16 7.61 4.62
N TRP A 41 -1.22 6.30 4.34
CA TRP A 41 -1.76 5.28 5.24
C TRP A 41 -0.91 4.98 6.49
N GLU A 42 0.30 5.54 6.60
CA GLU A 42 1.14 5.45 7.81
C GLU A 42 0.85 6.62 8.77
N THR A 43 0.02 7.58 8.36
CA THR A 43 -0.42 8.72 9.19
C THR A 43 -1.86 8.54 9.67
N PRO A 44 -2.33 9.31 10.67
CA PRO A 44 -3.72 9.25 11.12
C PRO A 44 -4.69 9.51 9.97
N PRO A 45 -5.80 8.76 9.87
CA PRO A 45 -6.73 8.91 8.78
C PRO A 45 -7.48 10.25 8.83
N GLU A 46 -7.89 10.75 7.66
CA GLU A 46 -8.68 11.97 7.55
C GLU A 46 -10.07 11.83 8.19
N PHE A 47 -10.75 10.70 7.93
CA PHE A 47 -12.08 10.40 8.47
C PHE A 47 -11.99 9.30 9.52
N ASN A 48 -12.67 9.52 10.64
CA ASN A 48 -12.66 8.60 11.78
C ASN A 48 -14.01 7.92 12.01
N THR A 49 -15.05 8.33 11.28
CA THR A 49 -16.40 7.80 11.39
C THR A 49 -16.92 7.34 10.03
N GLU A 50 -17.81 6.35 10.05
CA GLU A 50 -18.47 5.83 8.86
C GLU A 50 -19.27 6.93 8.14
N GLU A 51 -20.00 7.75 8.89
CA GLU A 51 -20.82 8.84 8.35
C GLU A 51 -19.98 9.86 7.57
N GLU A 52 -18.84 10.29 8.13
CA GLU A 52 -17.94 11.24 7.47
C GLU A 52 -17.35 10.65 6.18
N ALA A 53 -16.90 9.39 6.24
CA ALA A 53 -16.33 8.71 5.08
C ALA A 53 -17.38 8.51 3.97
N LEU A 54 -18.58 8.05 4.31
CA LEU A 54 -19.69 7.89 3.36
C LEU A 54 -20.09 9.23 2.73
N LYS A 55 -20.14 10.30 3.52
CA LYS A 55 -20.41 11.64 2.99
C LYS A 55 -19.34 12.08 2.00
N ASN A 56 -18.07 11.84 2.31
CA ASN A 56 -16.97 12.14 1.38
C ASN A 56 -17.08 11.31 0.08
N ILE A 57 -17.33 10.01 0.19
CA ILE A 57 -17.53 9.13 -0.97
C ILE A 57 -18.70 9.65 -1.81
N PHE A 58 -19.83 9.96 -1.19
CA PHE A 58 -21.01 10.50 -1.87
C PHE A 58 -20.68 11.78 -2.63
N MET A 59 -20.05 12.76 -1.96
CA MET A 59 -19.66 14.02 -2.60
C MET A 59 -18.76 13.78 -3.82
N ASN A 60 -17.76 12.90 -3.69
CA ASN A 60 -16.87 12.54 -4.79
C ASN A 60 -17.60 11.85 -5.94
N LEU A 61 -18.56 10.96 -5.67
CA LEU A 61 -19.33 10.27 -6.71
C LEU A 61 -20.36 11.16 -7.41
N THR A 62 -20.82 12.22 -6.74
CA THR A 62 -21.75 13.21 -7.30
C THR A 62 -21.07 14.38 -8.00
N ASP A 63 -19.73 14.46 -7.92
CA ASP A 63 -18.95 15.38 -8.72
C ASP A 63 -19.14 15.06 -10.22
N GLU A 64 -19.27 16.09 -11.07
CA GLU A 64 -19.71 15.95 -12.46
C GLU A 64 -18.85 14.95 -13.25
N ASP A 65 -17.53 15.07 -13.14
CA ASP A 65 -16.57 14.23 -13.88
C ASP A 65 -16.59 12.77 -13.39
N ASN A 66 -16.68 12.58 -12.06
CA ASN A 66 -16.69 11.25 -11.46
C ASN A 66 -18.02 10.55 -11.67
N HIS A 67 -19.13 11.30 -11.66
CA HIS A 67 -20.46 10.77 -11.90
C HIS A 67 -20.59 10.20 -13.31
N GLU A 68 -20.08 10.91 -14.32
CA GLU A 68 -20.08 10.43 -15.70
C GLU A 68 -19.23 9.15 -15.84
N GLN A 69 -18.04 9.12 -15.23
CA GLN A 69 -17.16 7.93 -15.23
C GLN A 69 -17.80 6.72 -14.55
N LEU A 70 -18.50 6.94 -13.44
CA LEU A 70 -19.26 5.88 -12.75
C LEU A 70 -20.35 5.33 -13.67
N LEU A 71 -21.17 6.20 -14.28
CA LEU A 71 -22.24 5.78 -15.19
C LEU A 71 -21.71 5.01 -16.40
N ASN A 72 -20.60 5.45 -16.98
CA ASN A 72 -19.96 4.75 -18.10
C ASN A 72 -19.45 3.37 -17.66
N SER A 73 -18.79 3.27 -16.51
CA SER A 73 -18.34 1.97 -15.97
C SER A 73 -19.50 1.00 -15.73
N LEU A 74 -20.65 1.49 -15.25
CA LEU A 74 -21.85 0.69 -15.08
C LEU A 74 -22.46 0.25 -16.42
N ARG A 75 -22.45 1.13 -17.43
CA ARG A 75 -22.93 0.82 -18.79
C ARG A 75 -22.07 -0.24 -19.49
N ASP A 76 -20.77 -0.22 -19.23
CA ASP A 76 -19.80 -1.20 -19.76
C ASP A 76 -19.95 -2.58 -19.12
N GLY A 77 -20.81 -2.71 -18.10
CA GLY A 77 -21.12 -3.97 -17.43
C GLY A 77 -20.12 -4.35 -16.35
N ASN A 78 -19.32 -3.39 -15.86
CA ASN A 78 -18.41 -3.65 -14.74
C ASN A 78 -19.22 -3.98 -13.47
N PRO A 79 -18.84 -5.03 -12.72
CA PRO A 79 -19.49 -5.35 -11.45
C PRO A 79 -19.42 -4.19 -10.47
N ILE A 80 -20.53 -3.87 -9.79
CA ILE A 80 -20.57 -2.81 -8.78
C ILE A 80 -19.56 -3.07 -7.66
N GLU A 81 -19.41 -4.33 -7.25
CA GLU A 81 -18.43 -4.75 -6.24
C GLU A 81 -17.00 -4.32 -6.60
N MET A 82 -16.61 -4.49 -7.87
CA MET A 82 -15.28 -4.08 -8.34
C MET A 82 -15.08 -2.57 -8.20
N ILE A 83 -16.09 -1.77 -8.55
CA ILE A 83 -16.03 -0.31 -8.46
C ILE A 83 -15.91 0.11 -6.98
N VAL A 84 -16.70 -0.49 -6.10
CA VAL A 84 -16.65 -0.23 -4.66
C VAL A 84 -15.28 -0.58 -4.09
N GLN A 85 -14.71 -1.75 -4.44
CA GLN A 85 -13.38 -2.16 -3.99
C GLN A 85 -12.29 -1.17 -4.43
N VAL A 86 -12.36 -0.67 -5.67
CA VAL A 86 -11.40 0.32 -6.17
C VAL A 86 -11.49 1.63 -5.37
N ILE A 87 -12.70 2.13 -5.09
CA ILE A 87 -12.90 3.35 -4.31
C ILE A 87 -12.37 3.17 -2.88
N LEU A 88 -12.74 2.07 -2.23
CA LEU A 88 -12.35 1.78 -0.85
C LEU A 88 -10.84 1.59 -0.70
N PHE A 89 -10.22 0.88 -1.64
CA PHE A 89 -8.78 0.65 -1.64
C PHE A 89 -8.00 1.93 -1.94
N LYS A 90 -8.49 2.76 -2.88
CA LYS A 90 -7.90 4.06 -3.18
C LYS A 90 -7.91 4.96 -1.95
N GLY A 91 -9.05 5.11 -1.27
CA GLY A 91 -9.10 5.99 -0.10
C GLY A 91 -8.29 5.45 1.08
N PHE A 92 -8.10 4.14 1.22
CA PHE A 92 -7.12 3.61 2.17
C PHE A 92 -5.69 4.03 1.81
N GLN A 93 -5.28 3.91 0.54
CA GLN A 93 -3.97 4.36 0.08
C GLN A 93 -3.76 5.88 0.18
N GLU A 94 -4.83 6.66 0.12
CA GLU A 94 -4.76 8.11 0.30
C GLU A 94 -4.78 8.52 1.78
N GLY A 95 -4.95 7.57 2.70
CA GLY A 95 -5.04 7.86 4.14
C GLY A 95 -6.38 8.45 4.56
N ASN A 96 -7.44 8.25 3.77
CA ASN A 96 -8.77 8.78 4.09
C ASN A 96 -9.41 8.02 5.26
N TRP A 97 -9.16 6.71 5.37
CA TRP A 97 -9.68 5.84 6.42
C TRP A 97 -8.71 4.71 6.77
N SER A 98 -8.88 4.15 7.97
CA SER A 98 -8.14 2.97 8.42
C SER A 98 -8.68 1.67 7.77
N PRO A 99 -7.93 0.55 7.82
CA PRO A 99 -8.42 -0.76 7.38
C PRO A 99 -9.69 -1.19 8.12
N ASP A 100 -9.81 -0.87 9.41
CA ASP A 100 -10.98 -1.21 10.21
C ASP A 100 -12.21 -0.43 9.73
N LEU A 101 -12.06 0.87 9.47
CA LEU A 101 -13.14 1.69 8.92
C LEU A 101 -13.50 1.26 7.48
N MET A 102 -12.52 0.83 6.69
CA MET A 102 -12.78 0.23 5.38
C MET A 102 -13.67 -1.02 5.50
N LEU A 103 -13.44 -1.89 6.48
CA LEU A 103 -14.27 -3.07 6.70
C LEU A 103 -15.71 -2.70 7.08
N LEU A 104 -15.89 -1.66 7.90
CA LEU A 104 -17.22 -1.13 8.24
C LEU A 104 -17.95 -0.56 7.01
N LEU A 105 -17.22 0.08 6.09
CA LEU A 105 -17.80 0.63 4.85
C LEU A 105 -18.20 -0.44 3.82
N VAL A 106 -17.70 -1.68 3.96
CA VAL A 106 -18.02 -2.81 3.06
C VAL A 106 -19.24 -3.59 3.56
N GLU A 107 -19.55 -3.56 4.85
CA GLU A 107 -20.65 -4.29 5.48
C GLU A 107 -22.03 -3.86 4.94
#